data_AF-A0A9Y3VW88-F1
#
_entry.id   AF-A0A9Y3VW88-F1
#
_cell.length_a   1.000
_cell.length_b   1.000
_cell.length_c   1.000
_cell.angle_alpha   90.00
_cell.angle_beta   90.00
_cell.angle_gamma   90.00
#
_symmetry.space_group_name_H-M   'P 1'
#
loop_
_entity.id
_entity.type
_entity.pdbx_description
1 polymer ?
#
loop_
_entity_poly.entity_id
_entity_poly.type
_entity_poly.pdbx_seq_one_letter_code
_entity_poly.pdbx_strand_id
1 'polypeptide(L)'
;HVAKLESQKTEIDQLKHELQVKQVAFSVSLLDEGYGYTGPYNTHMTLIFKRVVTNIGNTYNPHTGIFTAPVRGVYHFYWTVYGNENIPAGAYLFRNGEYIFIAFEQLTSGWASACNGASLLLEVGDQVSVRIDPGARLYDNQNHHTTFSGHLIFTM
;
A
#
# COMPACT_ATOMS: atom_id res chain seq x y z
N HIS A 1 -31.79 -33.99 16.90
CA HIS A 1 -30.55 -33.57 17.58
C HIS A 1 -29.39 -33.41 16.60
N VAL A 2 -29.15 -34.37 15.69
CA VAL A 2 -28.08 -34.31 14.67
C VAL A 2 -28.26 -33.16 13.67
N ALA A 3 -29.46 -32.98 13.09
CA ALA A 3 -29.73 -31.90 12.13
C ALA A 3 -29.49 -30.48 12.69
N LYS A 4 -29.74 -30.27 14.00
CA LYS A 4 -29.45 -29.00 14.67
C LYS A 4 -27.94 -28.77 14.81
N LEU A 5 -27.18 -29.83 15.08
CA LEU A 5 -25.72 -29.78 15.18
C LEU A 5 -25.08 -29.48 13.83
N GLU A 6 -25.57 -30.09 12.76
CA GLU A 6 -25.09 -29.83 11.39
C GLU A 6 -25.39 -28.39 10.96
N SER A 7 -26.61 -27.89 11.22
CA SER A 7 -26.97 -26.50 10.95
C SER A 7 -26.06 -25.51 11.69
N GLN A 8 -25.76 -25.76 12.96
CA GLN A 8 -24.87 -24.89 13.75
C GLN A 8 -23.42 -24.93 13.24
N LYS A 9 -22.96 -26.10 12.77
CA LYS A 9 -21.62 -26.22 12.20
C LYS A 9 -21.49 -25.42 10.90
N THR A 10 -22.49 -25.49 10.03
CA THR A 10 -22.52 -24.69 8.79
C THR A 10 -22.51 -23.20 9.08
N GLU A 11 -23.29 -22.74 10.06
CA GLU A 11 -23.32 -21.33 10.47
C GLU A 11 -21.97 -20.87 11.03
N ILE A 12 -21.32 -21.69 11.87
CA ILE A 12 -19.96 -21.41 12.37
C ILE A 12 -18.95 -21.30 11.21
N ASP A 13 -19.02 -22.19 10.23
CA ASP A 13 -18.09 -22.18 9.10
C ASP A 13 -18.33 -20.97 8.18
N GLN A 14 -19.59 -20.55 7.99
CA GLN A 14 -19.91 -19.29 7.30
C GLN A 14 -19.39 -18.06 8.04
N LEU A 15 -19.63 -17.98 9.35
CA LEU A 15 -19.14 -16.86 10.16
C LEU A 15 -17.61 -16.79 10.18
N LYS A 16 -16.92 -17.94 10.24
CA LYS A 16 -15.46 -18.00 10.11
C LYS A 16 -14.98 -17.49 8.76
N HIS A 17 -15.65 -17.89 7.68
CA HIS A 17 -15.34 -17.41 6.34
C HIS A 17 -15.57 -15.89 6.22
N GLU A 18 -16.70 -15.38 6.71
CA GLU A 18 -16.95 -13.93 6.76
C GLU A 18 -15.93 -13.18 7.61
N LEU A 19 -15.48 -13.75 8.74
CA LEU A 19 -14.42 -13.16 9.56
C LEU A 19 -13.08 -13.12 8.81
N GLN A 20 -12.79 -14.13 8.00
CA GLN A 20 -11.58 -14.20 7.19
C GLN A 20 -11.58 -13.12 6.09
N VAL A 21 -12.75 -12.78 5.53
CA VAL A 21 -12.93 -11.66 4.58
C VAL A 21 -12.68 -10.29 5.24
N LYS A 22 -12.76 -10.20 6.58
CA LYS A 22 -12.50 -8.96 7.34
C LYS A 22 -11.03 -8.75 7.71
N GLN A 23 -10.12 -9.61 7.27
CA GLN A 23 -8.68 -9.42 7.50
C GLN A 23 -8.04 -8.85 6.25
N VAL A 24 -7.55 -7.62 6.34
CA VAL A 24 -6.85 -6.95 5.24
C VAL A 24 -5.58 -6.34 5.77
N ALA A 25 -4.45 -6.78 5.24
CA ALA A 25 -3.15 -6.21 5.52
C ALA A 25 -2.19 -6.52 4.38
N PHE A 26 -1.45 -5.52 3.92
CA PHE A 26 -0.38 -5.72 2.95
C PHE A 26 0.87 -4.93 3.35
N SER A 27 2.02 -5.44 2.93
CA SER A 27 3.32 -4.78 3.07
C SER A 27 4.18 -5.15 1.87
N VAL A 28 4.61 -4.13 1.13
CA VAL A 28 5.30 -4.28 -0.16
C VAL A 28 6.46 -3.29 -0.27
N SER A 29 7.48 -3.66 -1.05
CA SER A 29 8.63 -2.79 -1.36
C SER A 29 8.91 -2.70 -2.84
N LEU A 30 9.58 -1.63 -3.25
CA LEU A 30 9.62 -1.17 -4.65
C LEU A 30 10.27 -2.21 -5.57
N LEU A 31 11.51 -2.62 -5.28
CA LEU A 31 12.22 -3.65 -6.02
C LEU A 31 12.17 -5.00 -5.30
N ASP A 32 12.03 -6.07 -6.09
CA ASP A 32 12.12 -7.45 -5.59
C ASP A 32 13.57 -7.90 -5.43
N GLU A 33 14.41 -7.60 -6.42
CA GLU A 33 15.84 -7.91 -6.41
C GLU A 33 16.66 -6.77 -7.01
N GLY A 34 17.97 -6.79 -6.72
CA GLY A 34 18.93 -5.84 -7.27
C GLY A 34 18.90 -4.47 -6.60
N TYR A 35 19.30 -3.45 -7.37
CA TYR A 35 19.26 -2.05 -6.98
C TYR A 35 18.97 -1.18 -8.19
N GLY A 36 18.43 0.02 -7.97
CA GLY A 36 18.17 0.93 -9.06
C GLY A 36 17.46 2.20 -8.63
N TYR A 37 17.25 3.06 -9.62
CA TYR A 37 16.51 4.30 -9.47
C TYR A 37 15.17 4.23 -10.22
N THR A 38 14.14 4.82 -9.65
CA THR A 38 12.82 5.02 -10.29
C THR A 38 12.56 6.51 -10.44
N GLY A 39 12.17 6.93 -11.64
CA GLY A 39 12.15 8.34 -12.03
C GLY A 39 13.55 8.90 -12.35
N PRO A 40 13.68 10.22 -12.58
CA PRO A 40 12.60 11.20 -12.55
C PRO A 40 11.66 11.09 -13.76
N TYR A 41 10.38 11.33 -13.50
CA TYR A 41 9.35 11.47 -14.54
C TYR A 41 8.87 12.91 -14.60
N ASN A 42 8.28 13.32 -15.72
CA ASN A 42 7.67 14.65 -15.90
C ASN A 42 6.22 14.72 -15.41
N THR A 43 5.62 13.58 -15.05
CA THR A 43 4.25 13.46 -14.54
C THR A 43 4.22 12.48 -13.38
N HIS A 44 3.12 12.50 -12.61
CA HIS A 44 2.88 11.51 -11.57
C HIS A 44 2.78 10.11 -12.19
N MET A 45 3.63 9.19 -11.74
CA MET A 45 3.59 7.79 -12.14
C MET A 45 3.30 6.91 -10.93
N THR A 46 2.35 5.97 -11.06
CA THR A 46 2.08 4.99 -10.01
C THR A 46 3.32 4.12 -9.78
N LEU A 47 3.76 4.06 -8.52
CA LEU A 47 4.83 3.17 -8.11
C LEU A 47 4.30 1.74 -8.05
N ILE A 48 4.95 0.85 -8.79
CA ILE A 48 4.64 -0.58 -8.78
C ILE A 48 5.62 -1.26 -7.82
N PHE A 49 5.17 -1.53 -6.59
CA PHE A 49 5.96 -2.26 -5.60
C PHE A 49 5.91 -3.75 -5.93
N LYS A 50 7.04 -4.28 -6.40
CA LYS A 50 7.13 -5.63 -6.96
C LYS A 50 7.27 -6.69 -5.89
N ARG A 51 7.93 -6.38 -4.78
CA ARG A 51 8.14 -7.31 -3.69
C ARG A 51 6.94 -7.34 -2.77
N VAL A 52 6.35 -8.52 -2.60
CA VAL A 52 5.21 -8.71 -1.71
C VAL A 52 5.66 -9.48 -0.46
N VAL A 53 5.71 -8.80 0.68
CA VAL A 53 6.00 -9.43 1.97
C VAL A 53 4.72 -10.03 2.56
N THR A 54 3.63 -9.25 2.55
CA THR A 54 2.31 -9.65 3.04
C THR A 54 1.25 -9.11 2.09
N ASN A 55 0.19 -9.90 1.84
CA ASN A 55 -0.98 -9.47 1.08
C ASN A 55 -2.25 -10.25 1.51
N ILE A 56 -2.59 -10.17 2.79
CA ILE A 56 -3.80 -10.80 3.34
C ILE A 56 -5.03 -10.12 2.76
N GLY A 57 -5.97 -10.93 2.27
CA GLY A 57 -7.15 -10.47 1.52
C GLY A 57 -6.89 -10.24 0.03
N ASN A 58 -5.65 -10.43 -0.46
CA ASN A 58 -5.27 -10.25 -1.87
C ASN A 58 -5.74 -8.91 -2.46
N THR A 59 -5.59 -7.84 -1.69
CA THR A 59 -6.15 -6.51 -1.99
C THR A 59 -5.18 -5.59 -2.73
N TYR A 60 -3.87 -5.83 -2.60
CA TYR A 60 -2.84 -5.13 -3.36
C TYR A 60 -2.47 -5.92 -4.62
N ASN A 61 -2.39 -5.23 -5.76
CA ASN A 61 -1.98 -5.81 -7.03
C ASN A 61 -0.53 -5.40 -7.39
N PRO A 62 0.45 -6.33 -7.36
CA PRO A 62 1.85 -6.03 -7.64
C PRO A 62 2.16 -5.74 -9.12
N HIS A 63 1.20 -5.93 -10.02
CA HIS A 63 1.34 -5.57 -11.43
C HIS A 63 0.91 -4.12 -11.72
N THR A 64 0.09 -3.53 -10.85
CA THR A 64 -0.46 -2.17 -11.05
C THR A 64 -0.04 -1.18 -9.99
N GLY A 65 0.42 -1.63 -8.81
CA GLY A 65 0.76 -0.75 -7.70
C GLY A 65 -0.45 -0.28 -6.88
N ILE A 66 -1.61 -0.92 -7.07
CA ILE A 66 -2.90 -0.44 -6.55
C ILE A 66 -3.42 -1.39 -5.48
N PHE A 67 -3.80 -0.80 -4.35
CA PHE A 67 -4.66 -1.41 -3.34
C PHE A 67 -6.13 -1.16 -3.68
N THR A 68 -7.00 -2.16 -3.57
CA THR A 68 -8.45 -2.01 -3.73
C THR A 68 -9.17 -2.46 -2.46
N ALA A 69 -10.02 -1.60 -1.90
CA ALA A 69 -10.75 -1.89 -0.68
C ALA A 69 -11.81 -2.99 -0.92
N PRO A 70 -11.73 -4.15 -0.24
CA PRO A 70 -12.68 -5.24 -0.44
C PRO A 70 -13.97 -5.07 0.38
N VAL A 71 -13.91 -4.29 1.45
CA VAL A 71 -15.01 -4.00 2.38
C VAL A 71 -15.01 -2.52 2.72
N ARG A 72 -16.16 -1.99 3.12
CA ARG A 72 -16.24 -0.63 3.66
C ARG A 72 -15.61 -0.58 5.04
N GLY A 73 -14.73 0.37 5.28
CA GLY A 73 -14.03 0.47 6.57
C GLY A 73 -12.99 1.58 6.63
N VAL A 74 -12.39 1.73 7.81
CA VAL A 74 -11.26 2.64 8.01
C VAL A 74 -9.97 1.87 7.83
N TYR A 75 -9.14 2.32 6.89
CA TYR A 75 -7.84 1.76 6.57
C TYR A 75 -6.73 2.72 6.96
N HIS A 76 -5.65 2.20 7.51
CA HIS A 76 -4.42 2.97 7.69
C HIS A 76 -3.42 2.60 6.60
N PHE A 77 -2.81 3.60 5.98
CA PHE A 77 -1.74 3.46 5.01
C PHE A 77 -0.48 4.16 5.52
N TYR A 78 0.66 3.58 5.20
CA TYR A 78 1.97 4.14 5.51
C TYR A 78 2.93 3.85 4.35
N TRP A 79 3.63 4.87 3.89
CA TRP A 79 4.63 4.72 2.83
C TRP A 79 5.89 5.50 3.16
N THR A 80 7.00 4.94 2.71
CA THR A 80 8.34 5.52 2.83
C THR A 80 8.96 5.59 1.45
N VAL A 81 9.58 6.71 1.14
CA VAL A 81 10.41 6.91 -0.05
C VAL A 81 11.84 7.18 0.37
N TYR A 82 12.79 6.71 -0.42
CA TYR A 82 14.21 6.90 -0.16
C TYR A 82 14.90 7.42 -1.42
N GLY A 83 15.82 8.35 -1.24
CA GLY A 83 16.58 8.93 -2.33
C GLY A 83 17.89 9.54 -1.86
N ASN A 84 18.59 10.15 -2.80
CA ASN A 84 19.94 10.68 -2.56
C ASN A 84 20.25 11.90 -3.41
N GLU A 85 21.40 12.49 -3.09
CA GLU A 85 21.99 13.61 -3.80
C GLU A 85 21.10 14.86 -3.71
N ASN A 86 21.21 15.75 -4.70
CA ASN A 86 20.44 16.98 -4.80
C ASN A 86 19.20 16.80 -5.70
N ILE A 87 18.50 15.67 -5.58
CA ILE A 87 17.28 15.35 -6.33
C ILE A 87 16.20 14.98 -5.30
N PRO A 88 14.98 15.54 -5.41
CA PRO A 88 13.93 15.26 -4.45
C PRO A 88 13.54 13.78 -4.41
N ALA A 89 13.18 13.31 -3.22
CA ALA A 89 12.56 12.02 -2.98
C ALA A 89 11.13 12.27 -2.50
N GLY A 90 10.15 12.08 -3.39
CA GLY A 90 8.77 12.44 -3.15
C GLY A 90 7.79 11.42 -3.71
N ALA A 91 6.79 11.05 -2.93
CA ALA A 91 5.62 10.34 -3.44
C ALA A 91 4.34 10.67 -2.67
N TYR A 92 3.26 10.67 -3.42
CA TYR A 92 1.91 11.03 -3.00
C TYR A 92 1.04 9.81 -2.81
N LEU A 93 0.21 9.81 -1.78
CA LEU A 93 -0.91 8.89 -1.64
C LEU A 93 -2.11 9.45 -2.42
N PHE A 94 -2.66 8.62 -3.30
CA PHE A 94 -3.85 8.92 -4.09
C PHE A 94 -4.99 7.96 -3.73
N ARG A 95 -6.21 8.47 -3.63
CA ARG A 95 -7.46 7.69 -3.55
C ARG A 95 -8.33 8.02 -4.77
N ASN A 96 -8.66 7.03 -5.60
CA ASN A 96 -9.49 7.21 -6.80
C ASN A 96 -9.03 8.36 -7.74
N GLY A 97 -7.71 8.63 -7.78
CA GLY A 97 -7.14 9.72 -8.56
C GLY A 97 -7.11 11.09 -7.86
N GLU A 98 -7.70 11.21 -6.67
CA GLU A 98 -7.60 12.39 -5.79
C GLU A 98 -6.30 12.31 -4.96
N TYR A 99 -5.55 13.40 -4.91
CA TYR A 99 -4.41 13.56 -4.02
C TYR A 99 -4.87 13.66 -2.55
N ILE A 100 -4.21 12.90 -1.67
CA ILE A 100 -4.49 12.93 -0.22
C ILE A 100 -3.32 13.58 0.53
N PHE A 101 -2.16 12.92 0.59
CA PHE A 101 -0.99 13.35 1.35
C PHE A 101 0.30 13.03 0.60
N ILE A 102 1.41 13.65 1.01
CA ILE A 102 2.73 13.48 0.42
C ILE A 102 3.75 13.05 1.48
N ALA A 103 4.68 12.18 1.11
CA ALA A 103 5.96 12.02 1.79
C ALA A 103 7.02 12.64 0.86
N PHE A 104 7.73 13.66 1.33
CA PHE A 104 8.68 14.41 0.51
C PHE A 104 9.88 14.87 1.32
N GLU A 105 11.05 14.78 0.70
CA GLU A 105 12.30 15.31 1.21
C GLU A 105 13.15 15.80 0.03
N GLN A 106 13.87 16.90 0.23
CA GLN A 106 14.84 17.41 -0.73
C GLN A 106 16.11 17.81 -0.01
N LEU A 107 17.15 17.00 -0.22
CA LEU A 107 18.45 17.19 0.38
C LEU A 107 19.34 17.96 -0.59
N THR A 108 20.39 18.59 -0.07
CA THR A 108 21.46 19.15 -0.90
C THR A 108 22.56 18.11 -1.18
N SER A 109 22.72 17.11 -0.31
CA SER A 109 23.66 15.99 -0.45
C SER A 109 23.31 14.84 0.50
N GLY A 110 23.88 13.66 0.25
CA GLY A 110 23.69 12.48 1.11
C GLY A 110 22.48 11.64 0.73
N TRP A 111 21.95 10.92 1.72
CA TRP A 111 20.81 10.02 1.57
C TRP A 111 19.77 10.35 2.63
N ALA A 112 18.49 10.35 2.27
CA ALA A 112 17.43 10.42 3.27
C ALA A 112 16.16 9.74 2.80
N SER A 113 15.32 9.47 3.78
CA SER A 113 13.97 8.94 3.59
C SER A 113 12.96 10.00 3.97
N ALA A 114 11.84 10.03 3.25
CA ALA A 114 10.62 10.68 3.69
C ALA A 114 9.55 9.62 3.93
N CYS A 115 8.69 9.82 4.92
CA CYS A 115 7.56 8.93 5.17
C CYS A 115 6.33 9.72 5.58
N ASN A 116 5.15 9.15 5.38
CA ASN A 116 3.90 9.70 5.88
C ASN A 116 2.85 8.57 6.05
N GLY A 117 1.75 8.88 6.72
CA GLY A 117 0.64 7.94 6.95
C GLY A 117 -0.72 8.61 6.85
N ALA A 118 -1.74 7.82 6.52
CA ALA A 118 -3.11 8.29 6.35
C ALA A 118 -4.12 7.25 6.87
N SER A 119 -5.12 7.69 7.63
CA SER A 119 -6.30 6.90 7.93
C SER A 119 -7.46 7.37 7.04
N LEU A 120 -7.98 6.48 6.20
CA LEU A 120 -9.03 6.78 5.23
C LEU A 120 -10.25 5.89 5.45
N LEU A 121 -11.44 6.50 5.48
CA LEU A 121 -12.68 5.77 5.25
C LEU A 121 -12.77 5.46 3.76
N LEU A 122 -12.83 4.17 3.42
CA LEU A 122 -12.94 3.68 2.06
C LEU A 122 -14.26 2.94 1.88
N GLU A 123 -14.85 3.13 0.71
CA GLU A 123 -15.96 2.32 0.21
C GLU A 123 -15.45 1.09 -0.55
N VAL A 124 -16.31 0.08 -0.74
CA VAL A 124 -15.94 -1.12 -1.51
C VAL A 124 -15.56 -0.72 -2.94
N GLY A 125 -14.38 -1.14 -3.38
CA GLY A 125 -13.85 -0.84 -4.71
C GLY A 125 -13.02 0.45 -4.79
N ASP A 126 -12.94 1.24 -3.72
CA ASP A 126 -12.02 2.38 -3.69
C ASP A 126 -10.58 1.92 -3.89
N GLN A 127 -9.86 2.65 -4.73
CA GLN A 127 -8.48 2.35 -5.12
C GLN A 127 -7.51 3.33 -4.49
N VAL A 128 -6.48 2.81 -3.84
CA VAL A 128 -5.39 3.58 -3.24
C VAL A 128 -4.08 3.22 -3.90
N SER A 129 -3.30 4.24 -4.27
CA SER A 129 -2.00 4.07 -4.93
C SER A 129 -1.00 5.10 -4.44
N VAL A 130 0.28 4.74 -4.43
CA VAL A 130 1.37 5.69 -4.21
C VAL A 130 1.94 6.10 -5.56
N ARG A 131 2.09 7.40 -5.82
CA ARG A 131 2.59 7.93 -7.09
C ARG A 131 3.78 8.83 -6.84
N ILE A 132 4.86 8.62 -7.59
CA ILE A 132 6.08 9.43 -7.49
C ILE A 132 5.79 10.88 -7.91
N ASP A 133 6.40 11.82 -7.19
CA ASP A 133 6.35 13.25 -7.50
C ASP A 133 7.10 13.55 -8.82
N PRO A 134 6.55 14.39 -9.73
CA PRO A 134 7.28 14.84 -10.90
C PRO A 134 8.65 15.44 -10.54
N GLY A 135 9.70 14.97 -11.23
CA GLY A 135 11.08 15.39 -10.96
C GLY A 135 11.76 14.66 -9.80
N ALA A 136 11.04 13.87 -8.99
CA ALA A 136 11.64 13.06 -7.94
C ALA A 136 12.30 11.78 -8.48
N ARG A 137 13.38 11.34 -7.83
CA ARG A 137 14.07 10.09 -8.14
C ARG A 137 14.23 9.26 -6.88
N LEU A 138 13.61 8.09 -6.86
CA LEU A 138 13.67 7.18 -5.73
C LEU A 138 14.77 6.15 -5.97
N TYR A 139 15.50 5.80 -4.92
CA TYR A 139 16.45 4.70 -4.91
C TYR A 139 15.89 3.53 -4.10
N ASP A 140 16.16 2.32 -4.58
CA ASP A 140 15.93 1.11 -3.81
C ASP A 140 17.02 0.07 -4.09
N ASN A 141 17.22 -0.82 -3.13
CA ASN A 141 18.16 -1.94 -3.24
C ASN A 141 17.71 -3.11 -2.37
N GLN A 142 18.63 -4.04 -2.07
CA GLN A 142 18.35 -5.24 -1.27
C GLN A 142 17.92 -4.93 0.18
N ASN A 143 18.04 -3.69 0.65
CA ASN A 143 17.53 -3.26 1.96
C ASN A 143 16.06 -2.81 1.91
N HIS A 144 15.45 -2.72 0.72
CA HIS A 144 14.02 -2.42 0.53
C HIS A 144 13.57 -1.14 1.24
N HIS A 145 14.20 -0.02 0.89
CA HIS A 145 14.01 1.28 1.55
C HIS A 145 12.66 1.93 1.21
N THR A 146 12.21 1.78 -0.03
CA THR A 146 10.97 2.39 -0.51
C THR A 146 9.82 1.39 -0.35
N THR A 147 8.89 1.68 0.55
CA THR A 147 7.86 0.74 1.00
C THR A 147 6.46 1.36 0.98
N PHE A 148 5.46 0.49 0.84
CA PHE A 148 4.05 0.84 0.99
C PHE A 148 3.35 -0.28 1.75
N SER A 149 2.59 0.12 2.77
CA SER A 149 1.86 -0.81 3.62
C SER A 149 0.49 -0.24 3.96
N GLY A 150 -0.44 -1.12 4.23
CA GLY A 150 -1.74 -0.72 4.72
C GLY A 150 -2.52 -1.87 5.32
N HIS A 151 -3.46 -1.54 6.20
CA HIS A 151 -4.31 -2.52 6.87
C HIS A 151 -5.67 -1.93 7.23
N LEU A 152 -6.68 -2.80 7.30
CA LEU A 152 -8.00 -2.46 7.82
C LEU A 152 -7.92 -2.34 9.34
N ILE A 153 -8.37 -1.20 9.87
CA ILE A 153 -8.47 -0.96 11.31
C ILE A 153 -9.77 -1.56 11.83
N PHE A 154 -10.89 -1.19 11.19
CA PHE A 154 -12.22 -1.76 11.46
C PHE A 154 -13.17 -1.53 10.28
N THR A 155 -14.12 -2.46 10.11
CA THR A 155 -15.24 -2.34 9.17
C THR A 155 -16.29 -1.36 9.68
N MET A 156 -17.06 -0.76 8.78
CA MET A 156 -18.19 0.13 9.08
C MET A 156 -19.55 -0.47 8.72
#